data_AF-A0A4P6EFV7-F1
#
_entry.id   AF-A0A4P6EFV7-F1
#
_cell.length_a   1.000
_cell.length_b   1.000
_cell.length_c   1.000
_cell.angle_alpha   90.00
_cell.angle_beta   90.00
_cell.angle_gamma   90.00
#
_symmetry.space_group_name_H-M   'P 1'
#
loop_
_entity.id
_entity.type
_entity.pdbx_description
1 polymer ?
#
loop_
_entity_poly.entity_id
_entity_poly.type
_entity_poly.pdbx_seq_one_letter_code
_entity_poly.pdbx_strand_id
1 'polypeptide(L)'
;MRFIAAVESGAIEQFVAMLSTDVTVTSDSGGKLPPGFAVSRPVHGSEAVSKLLASYVRRAVFPLRVDAREVNGGPGVVIVVDLPVGGGVLGVMSLDIREGKIAALHGVFNPEKLRHLTPTLGPLADLEAVREAERAGRRRNTPQRNAS
;
A
#
# COMPACT_ATOMS: atom_id res chain seq x y z
N MET A 1 8.62 -19.07 -4.69
CA MET A 1 8.03 -18.14 -3.70
C MET A 1 6.60 -17.78 -4.09
N ARG A 2 5.58 -18.43 -3.53
CA ARG A 2 4.16 -18.21 -3.89
C ARG A 2 3.67 -16.78 -3.61
N PHE A 3 4.19 -16.16 -2.55
CA PHE A 3 3.80 -14.81 -2.11
C PHE A 3 4.24 -13.71 -3.08
N ILE A 4 5.51 -13.77 -3.52
CA ILE A 4 6.06 -12.82 -4.48
C ILE A 4 5.26 -12.84 -5.79
N ALA A 5 4.97 -14.04 -6.32
CA ALA A 5 4.16 -14.19 -7.52
C ALA A 5 2.72 -13.66 -7.37
N ALA A 6 2.10 -13.86 -6.20
CA ALA A 6 0.75 -13.35 -5.93
C ALA A 6 0.73 -11.81 -5.84
N VAL A 7 1.78 -11.20 -5.29
CA VAL A 7 1.96 -9.74 -5.28
C VAL A 7 2.20 -9.21 -6.70
N GLU A 8 3.13 -9.81 -7.43
CA GLU A 8 3.53 -9.37 -8.78
C GLU A 8 2.39 -9.49 -9.80
N SER A 9 1.52 -10.48 -9.65
CA SER A 9 0.33 -10.63 -10.50
C SER A 9 -0.77 -9.59 -10.23
N GLY A 10 -0.64 -8.77 -9.18
CA GLY A 10 -1.65 -7.79 -8.78
C GLY A 10 -2.97 -8.43 -8.29
N ALA A 11 -2.99 -9.74 -8.08
CA ALA A 11 -4.19 -10.48 -7.70
C ALA A 11 -4.47 -10.32 -6.20
N ILE A 12 -5.13 -9.22 -5.83
CA ILE A 12 -5.50 -8.92 -4.44
C ILE A 12 -6.28 -10.06 -3.76
N GLU A 13 -7.08 -10.79 -4.53
CA GLU A 13 -7.83 -11.96 -4.07
C GLU A 13 -6.90 -13.10 -3.63
N GLN A 14 -5.83 -13.35 -4.39
CA GLN A 14 -4.80 -14.33 -4.03
C GLN A 14 -4.03 -13.89 -2.80
N PHE A 15 -3.74 -12.58 -2.67
CA PHE A 15 -3.10 -12.02 -1.50
C PHE A 15 -3.95 -12.17 -0.24
N VAL A 16 -5.25 -11.87 -0.33
CA VAL A 16 -6.23 -12.03 0.76
C VAL A 16 -6.37 -13.48 1.19
N ALA A 17 -6.39 -14.43 0.25
CA ALA A 17 -6.46 -15.87 0.55
C ALA A 17 -5.26 -16.39 1.37
N MET A 18 -4.15 -15.64 1.39
CA MET A 18 -2.94 -15.99 2.15
C MET A 18 -2.92 -15.41 3.57
N LEU A 19 -3.89 -14.59 3.97
CA LEU A 19 -3.96 -14.05 5.34
C LEU A 19 -4.27 -15.15 6.35
N SER A 20 -3.66 -15.07 7.54
CA SER A 20 -4.11 -15.83 8.71
C SER A 20 -5.42 -15.24 9.25
N THR A 21 -6.19 -16.02 10.00
CA THR A 21 -7.45 -15.55 10.60
C THR A 21 -7.23 -14.37 11.56
N ASP A 22 -6.11 -14.37 12.28
CA ASP A 22 -5.71 -13.41 13.30
C ASP A 22 -4.76 -12.31 12.79
N VAL A 23 -4.62 -12.18 11.46
CA VAL A 23 -3.67 -11.25 10.82
C VAL A 23 -3.78 -9.84 11.37
N THR A 24 -2.64 -9.16 11.48
CA THR A 24 -2.58 -7.76 11.91
C THR A 24 -1.98 -6.86 10.84
N VAL A 25 -2.48 -5.63 10.73
CA VAL A 25 -1.89 -4.57 9.89
C VAL A 25 -1.54 -3.39 10.77
N THR A 26 -0.32 -2.90 10.63
CA THR A 26 0.14 -1.65 11.23
C THR A 26 0.82 -0.78 10.19
N SER A 27 0.86 0.53 10.42
CA SER A 27 1.62 1.44 9.56
C SER A 27 2.30 2.56 10.35
N ASP A 28 3.48 2.97 9.88
CA ASP A 28 4.09 4.23 10.25
C ASP A 28 4.10 5.17 9.05
N SER A 29 3.19 6.15 9.06
CA SER A 29 3.09 7.16 8.01
C SER A 29 3.66 8.53 8.41
N GLY A 30 4.08 8.70 9.68
CA GLY A 30 4.45 10.00 10.22
C GLY A 30 3.37 11.09 10.07
N GLY A 31 2.11 10.71 9.86
CA GLY A 31 1.01 11.65 9.58
C GLY A 31 1.04 12.29 8.18
N LYS A 32 1.91 11.82 7.28
CA LYS A 32 2.11 12.44 5.96
C LYS A 32 1.31 11.80 4.84
N LEU A 33 0.83 10.57 5.03
CA LEU A 33 -0.09 9.96 4.06
C LEU A 33 -1.46 10.64 4.08
N PRO A 34 -2.20 10.64 2.96
CA PRO A 34 -3.60 11.04 2.94
C PRO A 34 -4.41 10.20 3.95
N PRO A 35 -5.44 10.78 4.61
CA PRO A 35 -6.22 10.07 5.63
C PRO A 35 -6.85 8.76 5.15
N GLY A 36 -7.17 8.64 3.86
CA GLY A 36 -7.75 7.44 3.26
C GLY A 36 -6.79 6.25 3.09
N PHE A 37 -5.48 6.48 3.25
CA PHE A 37 -4.42 5.47 3.14
C PHE A 37 -3.70 5.23 4.47
N ALA A 38 -3.80 6.14 5.44
CA ALA A 38 -3.15 6.00 6.73
C ALA A 38 -3.84 4.94 7.61
N VAL A 39 -3.07 4.00 8.16
CA VAL A 39 -3.52 3.11 9.25
C VAL A 39 -3.10 3.73 10.57
N SER A 40 -3.98 4.52 11.17
CA SER A 40 -3.72 5.24 12.42
C SER A 40 -3.86 4.37 13.68
N ARG A 41 -4.53 3.23 13.57
CA ARG A 41 -4.64 2.20 14.61
C ARG A 41 -4.45 0.82 14.00
N PRO A 42 -3.83 -0.14 14.71
CA PRO A 42 -3.73 -1.51 14.25
C PRO A 42 -5.08 -2.07 13.82
N VAL A 43 -5.10 -2.77 12.68
CA VAL A 43 -6.28 -3.49 12.17
C VAL A 43 -6.05 -4.97 12.38
N HIS A 44 -7.06 -5.66 12.92
CA HIS A 44 -6.98 -7.07 13.29
C HIS A 44 -8.02 -7.90 12.56
N GLY A 45 -7.64 -9.12 12.20
CA GLY A 45 -8.52 -10.12 11.59
C GLY A 45 -8.55 -10.04 10.08
N SER A 46 -8.60 -11.21 9.45
CA SER A 46 -8.53 -11.37 7.98
C SER A 46 -9.61 -10.58 7.25
N GLU A 47 -10.85 -10.54 7.75
CA GLU A 47 -11.94 -9.82 7.10
C GLU A 47 -11.70 -8.30 7.07
N ALA A 48 -11.31 -7.72 8.22
CA ALA A 48 -11.06 -6.28 8.32
C ALA A 48 -9.84 -5.86 7.48
N VAL A 49 -8.78 -6.66 7.52
CA VAL A 49 -7.58 -6.46 6.70
C VAL A 49 -7.90 -6.57 5.21
N SER A 50 -8.72 -7.55 4.80
CA SER A 50 -9.13 -7.70 3.40
C SER A 50 -9.92 -6.49 2.89
N LYS A 51 -10.88 -6.01 3.70
CA LYS A 51 -11.66 -4.79 3.38
C LYS A 51 -10.76 -3.56 3.27
N LEU A 52 -9.77 -3.44 4.16
CA LEU A 52 -8.78 -2.37 4.14
C LEU A 52 -7.97 -2.39 2.85
N LEU A 53 -7.34 -3.50 2.51
CA LEU A 53 -6.50 -3.63 1.31
C LEU A 53 -7.32 -3.39 0.03
N ALA A 54 -8.53 -3.96 -0.05
CA ALA A 54 -9.43 -3.71 -1.17
C ALA A 54 -9.85 -2.22 -1.27
N SER A 55 -9.96 -1.51 -0.14
CA SER A 55 -10.25 -0.08 -0.13
C SER A 55 -9.09 0.75 -0.71
N TYR A 56 -7.84 0.31 -0.54
CA TYR A 56 -6.68 0.99 -1.14
C TYR A 56 -6.66 0.83 -2.65
N VAL A 57 -6.92 -0.38 -3.16
CA VAL A 57 -7.03 -0.62 -4.61
C VAL A 57 -8.12 0.26 -5.23
N ARG A 58 -9.29 0.37 -4.58
CA ARG A 58 -10.38 1.25 -5.05
C ARG A 58 -10.05 2.75 -4.95
N ARG A 59 -9.24 3.16 -3.98
CA ARG A 59 -8.86 4.58 -3.75
C ARG A 59 -7.67 5.02 -4.58
N ALA A 60 -6.83 4.09 -5.05
CA ALA A 60 -5.73 4.37 -5.95
C ALA A 60 -6.30 4.83 -7.30
N VAL A 61 -6.54 6.14 -7.42
CA VAL A 61 -7.01 6.81 -8.63
C VAL A 61 -5.86 7.21 -9.57
N PHE A 62 -4.65 6.75 -9.24
CA PHE A 62 -3.42 6.88 -10.00
C PHE A 62 -2.71 5.53 -10.04
N PRO A 63 -1.89 5.25 -11.06
CA PRO A 63 -1.19 3.98 -11.18
C PRO A 63 -0.27 3.72 -9.99
N LEU A 64 -0.41 2.53 -9.40
CA LEU A 64 0.49 2.00 -8.38
C LEU A 64 1.19 0.78 -8.95
N ARG A 65 2.51 0.74 -8.78
CA ARG A 65 3.32 -0.45 -9.03
C ARG A 65 3.74 -1.04 -7.69
N VAL A 66 3.57 -2.34 -7.54
CA VAL A 66 3.96 -3.07 -6.33
C VAL A 66 5.03 -4.07 -6.71
N ASP A 67 6.24 -3.86 -6.19
CA ASP A 67 7.36 -4.74 -6.44
C ASP A 67 7.59 -5.63 -5.24
N ALA A 68 7.61 -6.94 -5.45
CA ALA A 68 8.07 -7.86 -4.42
C ALA A 68 9.56 -7.65 -4.15
N ARG A 69 9.92 -7.52 -2.88
CA ARG A 69 11.31 -7.33 -2.43
C ARG A 69 11.51 -7.98 -1.07
N GLU A 70 12.75 -8.30 -0.76
CA GLU A 70 13.11 -8.58 0.62
C GLU A 70 13.12 -7.27 1.43
N VAL A 71 12.40 -7.25 2.55
CA VAL A 71 12.32 -6.12 3.48
C VAL A 71 12.63 -6.66 4.87
N ASN A 72 13.64 -6.10 5.53
CA ASN A 72 14.12 -6.54 6.84
C ASN A 72 14.46 -8.05 6.93
N GLY A 73 15.07 -8.63 5.88
CA GLY A 73 15.45 -10.04 5.86
C GLY A 73 14.29 -11.01 5.57
N GLY A 74 13.10 -10.50 5.30
CA GLY A 74 11.88 -11.28 5.05
C GLY A 74 11.12 -10.82 3.81
N PRO A 75 10.05 -11.54 3.45
CA PRO A 75 9.21 -11.17 2.31
C PRO A 75 8.53 -9.81 2.55
N GLY A 76 8.53 -8.98 1.53
CA GLY A 76 7.90 -7.68 1.56
C GLY A 76 7.63 -7.12 0.19
N VAL A 77 7.15 -5.89 0.16
CA VAL A 77 6.84 -5.18 -1.08
C VAL A 77 7.27 -3.72 -0.98
N VAL A 78 7.63 -3.16 -2.14
CA VAL A 78 7.83 -1.73 -2.34
C VAL A 78 6.65 -1.21 -3.14
N ILE A 79 6.00 -0.16 -2.63
CA ILE A 79 4.86 0.48 -3.27
C ILE A 79 5.39 1.75 -3.96
N VAL A 80 5.25 1.78 -5.28
CA VAL A 80 5.73 2.86 -6.12
C VAL A 80 4.54 3.54 -6.77
N VAL A 81 4.48 4.86 -6.65
CA VAL A 81 3.53 5.71 -7.36
C VAL A 81 4.11 6.03 -8.72
N ASP A 82 3.38 5.65 -9.77
CA ASP A 82 3.78 5.93 -11.16
C ASP A 82 3.00 7.15 -11.66
N LEU A 83 3.55 8.33 -11.38
CA LEU A 83 3.05 9.62 -11.81
C LEU A 83 4.08 10.29 -12.74
N PRO A 84 3.64 11.00 -13.80
CA PRO A 84 4.56 11.72 -14.69
C PRO A 84 5.46 12.73 -13.97
N VAL A 85 4.95 13.35 -12.90
CA VAL A 85 5.68 14.28 -12.03
C VAL A 85 5.40 13.89 -10.58
N GLY A 86 6.45 13.81 -9.76
CA GLY A 86 6.34 13.45 -8.35
C GLY A 86 6.10 11.96 -8.06
N GLY A 87 6.20 11.09 -9.07
CA GLY A 87 6.21 9.63 -8.89
C GLY A 87 7.47 9.14 -8.16
N GLY A 88 7.38 7.95 -7.54
CA GLY A 88 8.48 7.37 -6.77
C GLY A 88 8.02 6.40 -5.69
N VAL A 89 8.93 6.00 -4.81
CA VAL A 89 8.64 5.10 -3.68
C VAL A 89 7.72 5.81 -2.69
N LEU A 90 6.51 5.28 -2.51
CA LEU A 90 5.54 5.74 -1.53
C LEU A 90 5.77 5.10 -0.16
N GLY A 91 6.14 3.82 -0.16
CA GLY A 91 6.37 3.08 1.06
C GLY A 91 6.84 1.66 0.83
N VAL A 92 7.20 1.01 1.94
CA VAL A 92 7.54 -0.41 1.97
C VAL A 92 6.62 -1.13 2.94
N MET A 93 6.37 -2.41 2.71
CA MET A 93 5.59 -3.23 3.61
C MET A 93 6.26 -4.58 3.80
N SER A 94 6.60 -4.92 5.03
CA SER A 94 7.10 -6.25 5.38
C SER A 94 5.96 -7.18 5.76
N LEU A 95 6.11 -8.46 5.44
CA LEU A 95 5.15 -9.52 5.74
C LEU A 95 5.76 -10.49 6.75
N ASP A 96 5.11 -10.67 7.89
CA ASP A 96 5.41 -11.78 8.80
C ASP A 96 4.62 -13.01 8.34
N ILE A 97 5.33 -14.09 8.05
CA ILE A 97 4.74 -15.34 7.57
C ILE A 97 4.94 -16.43 8.61
N ARG A 98 3.83 -17.03 9.05
CA ARG A 98 3.79 -18.15 9.99
C ARG A 98 2.99 -19.27 9.38
N GLU A 99 3.56 -20.48 9.34
CA GLU A 99 2.91 -21.68 8.81
C GLU A 99 2.34 -21.51 7.38
N GLY A 100 3.01 -20.70 6.55
CA GLY A 100 2.58 -20.44 5.18
C GLY A 100 1.39 -19.47 5.06
N LYS A 101 1.06 -18.72 6.11
CA LYS A 101 0.06 -17.66 6.13
C LYS A 101 0.65 -16.33 6.59
N ILE A 102 0.12 -15.22 6.10
CA ILE A 102 0.52 -13.87 6.50
C ILE A 102 -0.12 -13.57 7.85
N ALA A 103 0.70 -13.51 8.90
CA ALA A 103 0.28 -13.23 10.27
C ALA A 103 0.35 -11.74 10.62
N ALA A 104 1.23 -10.99 9.95
CA ALA A 104 1.28 -9.54 10.11
C ALA A 104 1.78 -8.82 8.86
N LEU A 105 1.32 -7.58 8.71
CA LEU A 105 1.80 -6.63 7.71
C LEU A 105 2.22 -5.35 8.43
N HIS A 106 3.45 -4.90 8.14
CA HIS A 106 3.99 -3.68 8.72
C HIS A 106 4.38 -2.72 7.59
N GLY A 107 3.60 -1.66 7.42
CA GLY A 107 3.85 -0.63 6.42
C GLY A 107 4.71 0.51 6.98
N VAL A 108 5.71 0.96 6.22
CA VAL A 108 6.44 2.20 6.49
C VAL A 108 6.25 3.12 5.30
N PHE A 109 5.58 4.24 5.55
CA PHE A 109 5.26 5.28 4.59
C PHE A 109 5.78 6.65 5.02
N ASN A 110 6.42 6.73 6.19
CA ASN A 110 7.08 7.95 6.65
C ASN A 110 8.33 8.23 5.80
N PRO A 111 8.36 9.30 4.98
CA PRO A 111 9.50 9.61 4.12
C PRO A 111 10.81 9.78 4.88
N GLU A 112 10.77 10.28 6.12
CA GLU A 112 11.98 10.44 6.94
C GLU A 112 12.63 9.09 7.25
N LYS A 113 11.80 8.06 7.49
CA LYS A 113 12.27 6.70 7.69
C LYS A 113 12.67 6.02 6.39
N LEU A 114 12.16 6.45 5.24
CA LEU A 114 12.47 5.86 3.93
C LEU A 114 13.67 6.50 3.21
N ARG A 115 14.11 7.69 3.62
CA ARG A 115 15.21 8.44 2.97
C ARG A 115 16.49 7.62 2.78
N HIS A 116 16.83 6.75 3.74
CA HIS A 116 18.03 5.93 3.64
C HIS A 116 17.94 4.82 2.58
N LEU A 117 16.73 4.51 2.08
CA LEU A 117 16.50 3.51 1.05
C LEU A 117 16.56 4.09 -0.36
N THR A 118 16.64 5.42 -0.52
CA THR A 118 16.65 6.05 -1.85
C THR A 118 17.81 5.63 -2.75
N PRO A 119 19.04 5.36 -2.25
CA PRO A 119 20.11 4.87 -3.10
C PRO A 119 19.80 3.49 -3.71
N THR A 120 18.96 2.70 -3.05
CA THR A 120 18.65 1.32 -3.44
C THR A 120 17.32 1.19 -4.19
N LEU A 121 16.31 1.98 -3.81
CA LEU A 121 14.93 1.87 -4.32
C LEU A 121 14.55 3.01 -5.28
N GLY A 122 15.40 4.03 -5.42
CA GLY A 122 15.12 5.23 -6.21
C GLY A 122 14.46 6.36 -5.40
N PRO A 123 14.00 7.43 -6.07
CA PRO A 123 13.45 8.60 -5.40
C PRO A 123 12.16 8.27 -4.64
N LEU A 124 11.92 8.95 -3.53
CA LEU A 124 10.62 8.90 -2.84
C LEU A 124 9.57 9.66 -3.65
N ALA A 125 8.32 9.23 -3.58
CA ALA A 125 7.21 9.94 -4.15
C ALA A 125 7.04 11.31 -3.48
N ASP A 126 6.67 12.32 -4.26
CA ASP A 126 6.23 13.61 -3.75
C ASP A 126 4.81 13.45 -3.18
N LEU A 127 4.69 13.56 -1.87
CA LEU A 127 3.42 13.37 -1.18
C LEU A 127 2.39 14.45 -1.50
N GLU A 128 2.78 15.66 -1.90
CA GLU A 128 1.84 16.67 -2.35
C GLU A 128 1.31 16.33 -3.74
N ALA A 129 2.18 15.94 -4.68
CA ALA A 129 1.77 15.46 -5.99
C ALA A 129 0.82 14.25 -5.90
N VAL A 130 1.11 13.31 -5.00
CA VAL A 130 0.23 12.16 -4.70
C VAL A 130 -1.14 12.62 -4.20
N ARG A 131 -1.20 13.58 -3.28
CA ARG A 131 -2.47 14.12 -2.75
C ARG A 131 -3.26 14.84 -3.82
N GLU A 132 -2.60 15.62 -4.67
CA GLU A 132 -3.23 16.32 -5.78
C GLU A 132 -3.82 15.33 -6.79
N ALA A 133 -3.05 14.30 -7.17
CA ALA A 133 -3.51 13.23 -8.03
C ALA A 133 -4.73 12.51 -7.44
N GLU A 134 -4.70 12.21 -6.13
CA GLU A 134 -5.82 11.59 -5.41
C GLU A 134 -7.08 12.45 -5.44
N ARG A 135 -6.95 13.76 -5.18
CA ARG A 135 -8.06 14.73 -5.23
C ARG A 135 -8.62 14.86 -6.63
N ALA A 136 -7.77 14.95 -7.64
CA ALA A 136 -8.18 15.05 -9.04
C ALA A 136 -8.92 13.79 -9.51
N GLY A 137 -8.42 12.60 -9.17
CA GLY A 137 -9.08 11.35 -9.52
C GLY A 137 -10.42 11.13 -8.83
N ARG A 138 -10.56 11.54 -7.56
CA ARG A 138 -11.88 11.53 -6.88
C ARG A 138 -12.91 12.41 -7.57
N ARG A 139 -12.53 13.61 -8.01
CA ARG A 139 -13.44 14.52 -8.74
C ARG A 139 -13.95 13.92 -10.05
N ARG A 140 -13.10 13.18 -10.77
CA ARG A 140 -13.47 12.49 -12.01
C ARG A 140 -14.44 11.32 -11.82
N ASN A 141 -14.40 10.67 -10.65
CA ASN A 141 -15.22 9.48 -10.35
C ASN A 141 -16.53 9.79 -9.61
N THR A 142 -16.82 11.04 -9.27
CA THR A 142 -18.12 11.43 -8.71
C THR A 142 -19.19 11.32 -9.80
N PRO A 143 -20.26 10.51 -9.64
CA PRO A 143 -21.35 10.49 -10.59
C PRO A 143 -21.96 11.90 -10.66
N GLN A 144 -22.08 12.47 -11.86
CA GLN A 144 -22.94 13.62 -12.10
C GLN A 144 -24.34 13.21 -11.62
N ARG A 145 -24.77 13.67 -10.44
CA ARG A 145 -26.16 13.56 -10.01
C ARG A 145 -26.94 14.46 -10.95
N ASN A 146 -27.40 13.89 -12.06
CA ASN A 146 -28.39 14.54 -12.91
C ASN A 146 -29.65 14.69 -12.07
N ALA A 147 -29.90 15.93 -11.64
CA ALA A 147 -31.22 16.36 -11.23
C ALA A 147 -32.09 16.39 -12.49
N SER A 148 -33.18 15.63 -12.46
CA SER A 148 -34.37 15.82 -13.30
C SER A 148 -35.56 15.31 -12.50
#